data_AF-A0A086MT75-F1
#
_entry.id   AF-A0A086MT75-F1
#
_cell.length_a   1.000
_cell.length_b   1.000
_cell.length_c   1.000
_cell.angle_alpha   90.00
_cell.angle_beta   90.00
_cell.angle_gamma   90.00
#
_symmetry.space_group_name_H-M   'P 1'
#
loop_
_entity.id
_entity.type
_entity.pdbx_description
1 polymer ?
#
loop_
_entity_poly.entity_id
_entity_poly.type
_entity_poly.pdbx_seq_one_letter_code
_entity_poly.pdbx_strand_id
1 'polypeptide(L)'
;MNRGYAVLSIEVTTQFDGVSEGVLHEVTRRTPGFHAWQDPHWLVHCQDAAAFVGEVGYAELAAHPEALDQLRTDMRRDGFHDDESRPERFLTSLGEGATAMLFRCTGCGSHLAYADAS
;
A
#
# COMPACT_ATOMS: atom_id res chain seq x y z
N MET A 1 -3.67 1.35 -20.99
CA MET A 1 -2.31 1.38 -20.41
C MET A 1 -2.38 0.79 -19.00
N ASN A 2 -1.73 -0.34 -18.74
CA ASN A 2 -1.62 -0.92 -17.40
C ASN A 2 -0.78 0.02 -16.52
N ARG A 3 -1.40 0.72 -15.57
CA ARG A 3 -0.67 1.39 -14.50
C ARG A 3 -0.30 0.31 -13.48
N GLY A 4 0.92 -0.21 -13.60
CA GLY A 4 1.50 -1.13 -12.62
C GLY A 4 2.08 -0.34 -11.45
N TYR A 5 1.66 -0.68 -10.23
CA TYR A 5 2.26 -0.25 -8.97
C TYR A 5 3.14 -1.40 -8.46
N ALA A 6 4.23 -1.07 -7.77
CA ALA A 6 5.13 -2.05 -7.17
C ALA A 6 5.16 -1.82 -5.64
N VAL A 7 5.37 -2.91 -4.90
CA VAL A 7 5.52 -2.89 -3.45
C VAL A 7 7.00 -2.98 -3.14
N LEU A 8 7.56 -1.99 -2.46
CA LEU A 8 8.92 -2.06 -1.93
C LEU A 8 8.86 -2.65 -0.53
N SER A 9 9.30 -3.90 -0.38
CA SER A 9 9.70 -4.43 0.93
C SER A 9 11.03 -3.78 1.29
N ILE A 10 11.06 -3.00 2.37
CA ILE A 10 12.29 -2.34 2.84
C ILE A 10 13.11 -3.39 3.60
N GLU A 11 13.62 -4.40 2.90
CA GLU A 11 14.75 -5.16 3.43
C GLU A 11 15.99 -4.30 3.17
N VAL A 12 16.62 -3.79 4.25
CA VAL A 12 17.91 -3.10 4.18
C VAL A 12 19.01 -4.12 3.85
N THR A 13 18.99 -4.67 2.64
CA THR A 13 20.14 -5.35 2.03
C THR A 13 19.94 -5.42 0.50
N THR A 14 20.56 -4.46 -0.17
CA THR A 14 21.22 -4.57 -1.50
C THR A 14 20.43 -5.17 -2.67
N GLN A 15 19.97 -4.28 -3.56
CA GLN A 15 20.32 -4.16 -5.00
C GLN A 15 19.10 -3.75 -5.83
N PHE A 16 18.95 -2.43 -6.05
CA PHE A 16 17.85 -1.86 -6.83
C PHE A 16 18.34 -1.38 -8.19
N ASP A 17 17.94 -2.07 -9.25
CA ASP A 17 18.08 -1.59 -10.63
C ASP A 17 16.95 -0.57 -10.90
N GLY A 18 17.28 0.72 -10.87
CA GLY A 18 16.40 1.79 -11.38
C GLY A 18 15.81 2.77 -10.36
N VAL A 19 16.09 2.65 -9.06
CA VAL A 19 15.69 3.66 -8.05
C VAL A 19 16.92 4.44 -7.60
N SER A 20 16.92 5.77 -7.81
CA SER A 20 18.03 6.62 -7.41
C SER A 20 18.16 6.70 -5.88
N GLU A 21 19.38 6.52 -5.38
CA GLU A 21 19.76 6.51 -3.95
C GLU A 21 19.24 7.73 -3.16
N GLY A 22 19.01 8.87 -3.83
CA GLY A 22 18.43 10.07 -3.25
C GLY A 22 16.98 9.91 -2.76
N VAL A 23 16.17 9.07 -3.41
CA VAL A 23 14.75 8.84 -3.04
C VAL A 23 14.66 8.06 -1.73
N LEU A 24 15.51 7.04 -1.57
CA LEU A 24 15.59 6.23 -0.34
C LEU A 24 15.97 7.08 0.88
N HIS A 25 16.86 8.05 0.72
CA HIS A 25 17.34 8.91 1.80
C HIS A 25 16.35 10.04 2.18
N GLU A 26 15.45 10.45 1.28
CA GLU A 26 14.38 11.40 1.63
C GLU A 26 13.23 10.73 2.39
N VAL A 27 12.86 9.49 2.06
CA VAL A 27 11.76 8.76 2.71
C VAL A 27 12.05 8.47 4.19
N THR A 28 13.28 8.10 4.53
CA THR A 28 13.67 7.80 5.93
C THR A 28 13.67 9.04 6.84
N ARG A 29 13.82 10.26 6.28
CA ARG A 29 13.93 11.49 7.08
C ARG A 29 12.62 12.26 7.26
N ARG A 30 11.57 11.95 6.50
CA ARG A 30 10.27 12.66 6.58
C ARG A 30 9.21 11.98 7.45
N THR A 31 9.46 10.77 7.95
CA THR A 31 8.48 10.05 8.79
C THR A 31 9.09 9.58 10.11
N PRO A 32 9.40 10.49 11.06
CA PRO A 32 9.79 10.07 12.40
C PRO A 32 8.55 9.56 13.14
N GLY A 33 8.40 8.24 13.29
CA GLY A 33 7.39 7.63 14.15
C GLY A 33 6.74 6.32 13.69
N PHE A 34 7.11 5.74 12.54
CA PHE A 34 6.49 4.50 12.08
C PHE A 34 7.19 3.27 12.67
N HIS A 35 6.67 2.74 13.77
CA HIS A 35 7.02 1.42 14.30
C HIS A 35 5.94 0.41 13.90
N ALA A 36 6.15 -0.26 12.77
CA ALA A 36 5.45 -1.50 12.44
C ALA A 36 6.34 -2.69 12.82
N TRP A 37 5.75 -3.78 13.32
CA TRP A 37 6.48 -4.99 13.73
C TRP A 37 6.77 -5.94 12.54
N GLN A 38 6.14 -5.72 11.39
CA GLN A 38 6.55 -6.27 10.09
C GLN A 38 7.13 -5.14 9.23
N ASP A 39 8.05 -5.44 8.32
CA ASP A 39 8.69 -4.44 7.47
C ASP A 39 7.63 -3.60 6.72
N PRO A 40 7.63 -2.27 6.86
CA PRO A 40 6.61 -1.44 6.25
C PRO A 40 6.70 -1.51 4.72
N HIS A 41 5.66 -2.06 4.10
CA HIS A 41 5.52 -2.13 2.66
C HIS A 41 5.22 -0.73 2.10
N TRP A 42 6.18 -0.12 1.41
CA TRP A 42 5.98 1.20 0.82
C TRP A 42 5.50 1.06 -0.64
N LEU A 43 4.38 1.69 -0.97
CA LEU A 43 3.82 1.63 -2.32
C LEU A 43 4.50 2.66 -3.22
N VAL A 44 4.84 2.25 -4.45
CA VAL A 44 5.35 3.16 -5.49
C VAL A 44 4.37 3.30 -6.65
N HIS A 45 4.30 4.51 -7.21
CA HIS A 45 3.50 4.81 -8.39
C HIS A 45 4.09 6.01 -9.14
N CYS A 46 3.97 6.04 -10.46
CA CYS A 46 4.64 7.04 -11.30
C CYS A 46 6.17 7.10 -11.07
N GLN A 47 6.80 5.95 -10.80
CA GLN A 47 8.24 5.82 -10.54
C GLN A 47 8.74 6.56 -9.28
N ASP A 48 7.83 6.93 -8.38
CA ASP A 48 8.16 7.61 -7.12
C ASP A 48 7.43 6.95 -5.94
N ALA A 49 7.94 7.19 -4.75
CA ALA A 49 7.35 6.77 -3.49
C ALA A 49 6.00 7.49 -3.29
N ALA A 50 4.92 6.73 -3.12
CA ALA A 50 3.64 7.34 -2.79
C ALA A 50 3.70 7.95 -1.37
N ALA A 51 3.05 9.09 -1.17
CA ALA A 51 3.00 9.73 0.14
C ALA A 51 2.01 8.97 1.04
N PHE A 52 2.46 8.54 2.23
CA PHE A 52 1.58 7.96 3.23
C PHE A 52 0.54 8.99 3.68
N VAL A 53 -0.73 8.60 3.65
CA VAL A 53 -1.87 9.43 4.07
C VAL A 53 -2.29 9.08 5.48
N GLY A 54 -2.37 7.79 5.79
CA GLY A 54 -2.78 7.31 7.11
C GLY A 54 -3.34 5.89 7.07
N GLU A 55 -3.62 5.39 8.26
CA GLU A 55 -4.40 4.17 8.49
C GLU A 55 -5.89 4.48 8.33
N VAL A 56 -6.60 3.63 7.60
CA VAL A 56 -8.02 3.80 7.26
C VAL A 56 -8.81 2.51 7.42
N GLY A 57 -10.09 2.66 7.78
CA GLY A 57 -11.06 1.56 7.76
C GLY A 57 -11.75 1.44 6.40
N TYR A 58 -12.73 0.54 6.32
CA TYR A 58 -13.46 0.31 5.07
C TYR A 58 -14.15 1.57 4.56
N ALA A 59 -14.77 2.36 5.45
CA ALA A 59 -15.57 3.51 5.07
C ALA A 59 -14.73 4.61 4.42
N GLU A 60 -13.57 4.93 4.99
CA GLU A 60 -12.65 5.91 4.39
C GLU A 60 -12.03 5.35 3.11
N LEU A 61 -11.67 4.07 3.07
CA LEU A 61 -11.12 3.45 1.86
C LEU A 61 -12.13 3.44 0.71
N ALA A 62 -13.41 3.23 1.00
CA ALA A 62 -14.49 3.26 -0.01
C ALA A 62 -14.67 4.64 -0.66
N ALA A 63 -14.21 5.73 -0.01
CA ALA A 63 -14.15 7.05 -0.64
C ALA A 63 -13.05 7.16 -1.72
N HIS A 64 -12.15 6.18 -1.79
CA HIS A 64 -11.05 6.09 -2.75
C HIS A 64 -11.19 4.82 -3.62
N PRO A 65 -12.09 4.82 -4.62
CA PRO A 65 -12.41 3.61 -5.39
C PRO A 65 -11.21 3.02 -6.13
N GLU A 66 -10.27 3.86 -6.62
CA GLU A 66 -9.04 3.39 -7.26
C GLU A 66 -8.17 2.55 -6.31
N ALA A 67 -8.05 2.97 -5.05
CA ALA A 67 -7.28 2.26 -4.04
C ALA A 67 -7.99 0.97 -3.60
N LEU A 68 -9.32 1.03 -3.46
CA LEU A 68 -10.13 -0.14 -3.10
C LEU A 68 -10.06 -1.23 -4.18
N ASP A 69 -10.17 -0.86 -5.46
CA ASP A 69 -10.12 -1.82 -6.57
C ASP A 69 -8.71 -2.40 -6.78
N GLN A 70 -7.67 -1.59 -6.54
CA GLN A 70 -6.30 -2.05 -6.51
C GLN A 70 -6.09 -3.08 -5.39
N LEU A 71 -6.48 -2.76 -4.15
CA LEU A 71 -6.38 -3.68 -3.03
C LEU A 71 -7.12 -5.00 -3.28
N ARG A 72 -8.36 -4.95 -3.79
CA ARG A 72 -9.10 -6.16 -4.20
C ARG A 72 -8.34 -7.01 -5.20
N THR A 73 -7.68 -6.36 -6.16
CA THR A 73 -6.92 -7.05 -7.21
C THR A 73 -5.68 -7.72 -6.64
N ASP A 74 -4.99 -7.05 -5.72
CA ASP A 74 -3.80 -7.60 -5.08
C ASP A 74 -4.17 -8.78 -4.16
N MET A 75 -5.24 -8.67 -3.37
CA MET A 75 -5.75 -9.79 -2.57
C MET A 75 -6.09 -11.03 -3.43
N ARG A 76 -6.72 -10.84 -4.60
CA ARG A 76 -7.00 -11.94 -5.53
C ARG A 76 -5.72 -12.59 -6.06
N ARG A 77 -4.64 -11.82 -6.25
CA ARG A 77 -3.34 -12.35 -6.66
C ARG A 77 -2.64 -13.11 -5.54
N ASP A 78 -2.80 -12.68 -4.30
CA ASP A 78 -2.16 -13.27 -3.12
C ASP A 78 -2.89 -14.52 -2.59
N GLY A 79 -3.78 -15.12 -3.38
CA GLY A 79 -4.43 -16.38 -3.05
C GLY A 79 -5.79 -16.26 -2.35
N PHE A 80 -6.40 -15.06 -2.31
CA PHE A 80 -7.82 -14.93 -1.92
C PHE A 80 -8.79 -15.33 -3.05
N HIS A 81 -8.30 -15.93 -4.14
CA HIS A 81 -9.09 -16.36 -5.29
C HIS A 81 -10.01 -17.57 -5.03
N ASP A 82 -9.85 -18.28 -3.91
CA ASP A 82 -10.60 -19.53 -3.65
C ASP A 82 -12.08 -19.27 -3.34
N ASP A 83 -12.42 -18.06 -2.88
CA ASP A 83 -13.76 -17.64 -2.55
C ASP A 83 -13.90 -16.14 -2.81
N GLU A 84 -14.71 -15.77 -3.80
CA GLU A 84 -14.99 -14.39 -4.19
C GLU A 84 -15.51 -13.51 -3.04
N SER A 85 -16.09 -14.12 -1.99
CA SER A 85 -16.57 -13.42 -0.80
C SER A 85 -15.49 -13.18 0.26
N ARG A 86 -14.35 -13.88 0.22
CA ARG A 86 -13.26 -13.68 1.20
C ARG A 86 -12.66 -12.28 1.13
N PRO A 87 -12.34 -11.71 -0.06
CA PRO A 87 -11.88 -10.34 -0.16
C PRO A 87 -12.86 -9.33 0.47
N GLU A 88 -14.15 -9.42 0.14
CA GLU A 88 -15.15 -8.48 0.66
C GLU A 88 -15.35 -8.62 2.17
N ARG A 89 -15.34 -9.84 2.72
CA ARG A 89 -15.41 -10.07 4.18
C ARG A 89 -14.21 -9.48 4.91
N PHE A 90 -13.02 -9.61 4.33
CA PHE A 90 -11.82 -9.02 4.90
C PHE A 90 -11.85 -7.49 4.81
N LEU A 91 -12.23 -6.93 3.66
CA LEU A 91 -12.36 -5.48 3.47
C LEU A 91 -13.35 -4.87 4.46
N THR A 92 -14.46 -5.52 4.73
CA THR A 92 -15.46 -5.06 5.70
C THR A 92 -14.99 -5.18 7.16
N SER A 93 -13.94 -5.95 7.44
CA SER A 93 -13.30 -6.05 8.76
C SER A 93 -12.24 -4.96 9.02
N LEU A 94 -11.94 -4.13 8.02
CA LEU A 94 -10.98 -3.04 8.13
C LEU A 94 -11.47 -1.98 9.14
N GLY A 95 -10.67 -1.73 10.17
CA GLY A 95 -10.98 -0.85 11.31
C GLY A 95 -11.38 -1.59 12.59
N GLU A 96 -11.60 -2.91 12.52
CA GLU A 96 -11.97 -3.73 13.70
C GLU A 96 -10.94 -4.83 14.02
N GLY A 97 -10.34 -5.45 12.99
CA GLY A 97 -9.32 -6.51 13.15
C GLY A 97 -8.24 -6.53 12.08
N ALA A 98 -8.32 -5.64 11.09
CA ALA A 98 -7.30 -5.37 10.09
C ALA A 98 -7.30 -3.87 9.79
N THR A 99 -6.20 -3.35 9.25
CA THR A 99 -6.09 -1.93 8.91
C THR A 99 -5.59 -1.78 7.48
N ALA A 100 -6.14 -0.82 6.75
CA ALA A 100 -5.62 -0.46 5.44
C ALA A 100 -4.71 0.77 5.56
N MET A 101 -3.56 0.71 4.90
CA MET A 101 -2.61 1.82 4.84
C MET A 101 -2.83 2.53 3.52
N LEU A 102 -3.34 3.76 3.58
CA LEU A 102 -3.64 4.58 2.42
C LEU A 102 -2.43 5.42 2.01
N PHE A 103 -2.15 5.43 0.72
CA PHE A 103 -1.11 6.23 0.10
C PHE A 103 -1.69 7.09 -1.03
N ARG A 104 -1.03 8.20 -1.32
CA ARG A 104 -1.34 9.08 -2.44
C ARG A 104 -0.11 9.27 -3.31
N CYS A 105 -0.20 8.97 -4.59
CA CYS A 105 0.87 9.23 -5.55
C CYS A 105 1.20 10.74 -5.59
N THR A 106 2.47 11.08 -5.44
CA THR A 106 3.01 12.45 -5.51
C THR A 106 2.97 13.02 -6.93
N GLY A 107 3.09 12.16 -7.96
CA GLY A 107 3.08 12.57 -9.36
C GLY A 107 1.69 12.81 -9.95
N CYS A 108 0.71 11.93 -9.68
CA CYS A 108 -0.62 12.01 -10.31
C CYS A 108 -1.80 12.16 -9.34
N GLY A 109 -1.59 12.08 -8.03
CA GLY A 109 -2.65 12.23 -7.03
C GLY A 109 -3.58 11.02 -6.84
N SER A 110 -3.40 9.93 -7.60
CA SER A 110 -4.14 8.68 -7.41
C SER A 110 -3.86 8.06 -6.03
N HIS A 111 -4.84 7.36 -5.49
CA HIS A 111 -4.73 6.69 -4.20
C HIS A 111 -4.43 5.20 -4.38
N LEU A 112 -3.66 4.65 -3.45
CA LEU A 112 -3.25 3.24 -3.40
C LEU A 112 -3.41 2.75 -1.96
N ALA A 113 -3.68 1.48 -1.77
CA ALA A 113 -3.75 0.90 -0.44
C ALA A 113 -3.17 -0.52 -0.42
N TYR A 114 -2.63 -0.90 0.73
CA TYR A 114 -2.50 -2.30 1.10
C TYR A 114 -3.16 -2.50 2.45
N ALA A 115 -3.58 -3.72 2.74
CA ALA A 115 -4.14 -4.04 4.04
C ALA A 115 -3.24 -5.02 4.76
N ASP A 116 -3.14 -4.82 6.07
CA ASP A 116 -2.36 -5.65 6.97
C ASP A 116 -3.28 -6.13 8.08
N ALA A 117 -3.18 -7.42 8.37
CA ALA A 117 -3.93 -8.06 9.43
C ALA A 117 -2.94 -8.29 10.57
N SER A 118 -3.16 -7.62 11.70
CA SER A 118 -2.38 -7.86 12.92
C SER A 118 -2.69 -9.22 13.56
#